data_AF-A0A9D6LV04-F1
#
_entry.id   AF-A0A9D6LV04-F1
#
_cell.length_a   1.000
_cell.length_b   1.000
_cell.length_c   1.000
_cell.angle_alpha   90.00
_cell.angle_beta   90.00
_cell.angle_gamma   90.00
#
_symmetry.space_group_name_H-M   'P 1'
#
loop_
_entity.id
_entity.type
_entity.pdbx_description
1 polymer ?
#
loop_
_entity_poly.entity_id
_entity_poly.type
_entity_poly.pdbx_seq_one_letter_code
_entity_poly.pdbx_strand_id
1 'polypeptide(L)'
;MAAAAAAAAATWVHIQLGAHTMLVLGLGMLLSARRTGLRRILTSSLLYLLLVAPTLAPQWALYVSGPSPLSPREFLNLHAVLRQPQHLIPSSWPGSDYFRFFLLIAMAALAADWRREPHRTVLAWCAIILALCVVGTVFVEVVPVKLIIKMQLFRETIFIKFFAVLYVAKFLLQVLEQEKGPQKACALAILAIQNFAVIGSCAALLVALRKNRPWLWGVVLFAAGFVAGVTAVATASLGAPIPMFWHSFAVGPRGVWVGLATLAALAAVTWLRVRLLPAALVVAAVALRIGTGLPYYGYAHAPADDWYQFCQRIRAETPRDAVFINPPYYGNFLMFAERAEVADFKCAPSIEKDLVEWKRRIDDLSGENLRCSGWMECSSELAGAYSRLREKDFLRLADKYRAQFAITTHHAQHLDFPVRFRSGDFVLYSLPGH
;
A
#
# COMPACT_ATOMS: atom_id res chain seq x y z
N MET A 1 23.01 -16.57 9.04
CA MET A 1 23.02 -17.41 7.83
C MET A 1 21.60 -17.69 7.31
N ALA A 2 20.77 -18.53 7.94
CA ALA A 2 19.40 -18.79 7.45
C ALA A 2 18.56 -17.52 7.25
N ALA A 3 18.57 -16.61 8.23
CA ALA A 3 17.89 -15.32 8.12
C ALA A 3 18.44 -14.44 6.96
N ALA A 4 19.74 -14.51 6.68
CA ALA A 4 20.35 -13.79 5.57
C ALA A 4 19.94 -14.38 4.21
N ALA A 5 19.87 -15.71 4.09
CA ALA A 5 19.35 -16.37 2.90
C ALA A 5 17.86 -16.05 2.66
N ALA A 6 17.04 -16.02 3.73
CA ALA A 6 15.64 -15.63 3.64
C ALA A 6 15.47 -14.15 3.23
N ALA A 7 16.28 -13.24 3.80
CA ALA A 7 16.28 -11.84 3.39
C ALA A 7 16.75 -11.66 1.93
N ALA A 8 17.71 -12.46 1.47
CA ALA A 8 18.13 -12.49 0.07
C ALA A 8 16.97 -12.94 -0.82
N ALA A 9 16.29 -14.04 -0.52
CA ALA A 9 15.11 -14.49 -1.25
C ALA A 9 14.00 -13.42 -1.29
N ALA A 10 13.75 -12.74 -0.16
CA ALA A 10 12.83 -11.62 -0.11
C ALA A 10 13.27 -10.45 -1.00
N THR A 11 14.57 -10.22 -1.17
CA THR A 11 15.13 -9.18 -2.05
C THR A 11 14.87 -9.50 -3.52
N TRP A 12 14.91 -10.78 -3.91
CA TRP A 12 14.54 -11.21 -5.26
C TRP A 12 13.07 -11.01 -5.59
N VAL A 13 12.17 -11.16 -4.60
CA VAL A 13 10.73 -10.92 -4.77
C VAL A 13 10.42 -9.43 -4.75
N HIS A 14 11.00 -8.71 -3.78
CA HIS A 14 10.79 -7.28 -3.59
C HIS A 14 12.05 -6.64 -3.01
N ILE A 15 12.83 -5.99 -3.88
CA ILE A 15 14.17 -5.48 -3.58
C ILE A 15 14.24 -4.63 -2.30
N GLN A 16 13.35 -3.65 -2.14
CA GLN A 16 13.32 -2.78 -0.95
C GLN A 16 13.04 -3.57 0.32
N LEU A 17 11.97 -4.38 0.35
CA LEU A 17 11.57 -5.12 1.54
C LEU A 17 12.67 -6.09 2.02
N GLY A 18 13.28 -6.83 1.10
CA GLY A 18 14.36 -7.76 1.44
C GLY A 18 15.63 -7.05 1.91
N ALA A 19 16.03 -5.98 1.22
CA ALA A 19 17.21 -5.19 1.59
C ALA A 19 17.05 -4.51 2.95
N HIS A 20 15.88 -3.93 3.23
CA HIS A 20 15.63 -3.33 4.52
C HIS A 20 15.49 -4.36 5.64
N THR A 21 14.89 -5.52 5.37
CA THR A 21 14.88 -6.64 6.34
C THR A 21 16.31 -7.00 6.73
N MET A 22 17.21 -7.13 5.75
CA MET A 22 18.62 -7.39 6.03
C MET A 22 19.28 -6.22 6.79
N LEU A 23 18.94 -4.97 6.49
CA LEU A 23 19.44 -3.80 7.22
C LEU A 23 19.03 -3.84 8.70
N VAL A 24 17.75 -4.08 9.00
CA VAL A 24 17.25 -4.16 10.38
C VAL A 24 17.89 -5.33 11.13
N LEU A 25 17.95 -6.51 10.50
CA LEU A 25 18.60 -7.69 11.10
C LEU A 25 20.10 -7.47 11.30
N GLY A 26 20.78 -6.89 10.32
CA GLY A 26 22.21 -6.60 10.36
C GLY A 26 22.57 -5.61 11.46
N LEU A 27 21.82 -4.50 11.57
CA LEU A 27 21.97 -3.54 12.66
C LEU A 27 21.68 -4.19 14.03
N GLY A 28 20.66 -5.03 14.13
CA GLY A 28 20.38 -5.80 15.35
C GLY A 28 21.52 -6.75 15.74
N MET A 29 22.15 -7.41 14.76
CA MET A 29 23.33 -8.25 14.98
C MET A 29 24.55 -7.42 15.41
N LEU A 30 24.73 -6.22 14.86
CA LEU A 30 25.80 -5.30 15.24
C LEU A 30 25.62 -4.78 16.68
N LEU A 31 24.40 -4.39 17.07
CA LEU A 31 24.10 -4.02 18.47
C LEU A 31 24.36 -5.17 19.45
N SER A 32 24.24 -6.42 18.96
CA SER A 32 24.51 -7.64 19.70
C SER A 32 25.87 -8.25 19.39
N ALA A 33 26.81 -7.50 18.81
CA ALA A 33 28.04 -8.06 18.23
C ALA A 33 28.88 -8.87 19.23
N ARG A 34 28.90 -8.47 20.51
CA ARG A 34 29.57 -9.22 21.59
C ARG A 34 29.00 -10.63 21.77
N ARG A 35 27.69 -10.81 21.58
CA ARG A 35 27.01 -12.12 21.68
C ARG A 35 27.05 -12.88 20.35
N THR A 36 26.88 -12.18 19.23
CA THR A 36 26.78 -12.79 17.90
C THR A 36 28.14 -13.20 17.34
N GLY A 37 29.19 -12.43 17.64
CA GLY A 37 30.55 -12.61 17.11
C GLY A 37 30.72 -12.02 15.71
N LEU A 38 31.82 -11.28 15.49
CA LEU A 38 32.10 -10.57 14.24
C LEU A 38 32.14 -11.50 13.02
N ARG A 39 32.72 -12.70 13.17
CA ARG A 39 32.78 -13.71 12.10
C ARG A 39 31.40 -14.05 11.57
N ARG A 40 30.39 -14.23 12.44
CA ARG A 40 29.02 -14.57 12.02
C ARG A 40 28.30 -13.42 11.33
N ILE A 41 28.60 -12.19 11.75
CA ILE A 41 28.09 -10.97 11.11
C ILE A 41 28.65 -10.90 9.68
N LEU A 42 29.98 -10.97 9.54
CA LEU A 42 30.64 -10.90 8.24
C LEU A 42 30.22 -12.03 7.30
N THR A 43 30.16 -13.29 7.79
CA THR A 43 29.73 -14.40 6.94
C THR A 43 28.27 -14.30 6.52
N SER A 44 27.38 -13.80 7.38
CA SER A 44 25.97 -13.60 7.03
C SER A 44 25.79 -12.45 6.04
N SER A 45 26.53 -11.34 6.21
CA SER A 45 26.51 -10.22 5.27
C SER A 45 27.09 -10.60 3.92
N LEU A 46 28.23 -11.30 3.89
CA LEU A 46 28.84 -11.80 2.65
C LEU A 46 27.90 -12.77 1.92
N LEU A 47 27.30 -13.72 2.65
CA LEU A 47 26.32 -14.63 2.07
C LEU A 47 25.13 -13.88 1.46
N TYR A 48 24.56 -12.90 2.18
CA TYR A 48 23.47 -12.07 1.64
C TYR A 48 23.91 -11.37 0.35
N LEU A 49 25.05 -10.66 0.37
CA LEU A 49 25.57 -9.91 -0.76
C LEU A 49 25.82 -10.79 -1.98
N LEU A 50 26.43 -11.98 -1.79
CA LEU A 50 26.66 -12.94 -2.88
C LEU A 50 25.33 -13.41 -3.50
N LEU A 51 24.30 -13.67 -2.68
CA LEU A 51 23.00 -14.14 -3.16
C LEU A 51 22.18 -13.05 -3.86
N VAL A 52 22.34 -11.77 -3.50
CA VAL A 52 21.60 -10.66 -4.13
C VAL A 52 22.39 -9.94 -5.21
N ALA A 53 23.70 -10.15 -5.33
CA ALA A 53 24.53 -9.45 -6.32
C ALA A 53 23.97 -9.49 -7.75
N PRO A 54 23.45 -10.62 -8.27
CA PRO A 54 22.92 -10.67 -9.64
C PRO A 54 21.72 -9.73 -9.90
N THR A 55 20.92 -9.43 -8.87
CA THR A 55 19.80 -8.48 -8.99
C THR A 55 20.19 -7.08 -8.57
N LEU A 56 20.94 -6.94 -7.47
CA LEU A 56 21.27 -5.65 -6.89
C LEU A 56 22.29 -4.87 -7.72
N ALA A 57 23.28 -5.54 -8.32
CA ALA A 57 24.31 -4.87 -9.11
C ALA A 57 23.76 -4.12 -10.35
N PRO A 58 22.96 -4.73 -11.24
CA PRO A 58 22.38 -3.99 -12.37
C PRO A 58 21.41 -2.90 -11.91
N GLN A 59 20.65 -3.14 -10.85
CA GLN A 59 19.76 -2.13 -10.26
C GLN A 59 20.57 -0.95 -9.70
N TRP A 60 21.67 -1.20 -9.00
CA TRP A 60 22.56 -0.16 -8.51
C TRP A 60 23.16 0.66 -9.65
N ALA A 61 23.60 -0.01 -10.72
CA ALA A 61 24.13 0.66 -11.91
C ALA A 61 23.08 1.58 -12.55
N LEU A 62 21.83 1.13 -12.69
CA LEU A 62 20.75 1.89 -13.31
C LEU A 62 20.19 3.00 -12.41
N TYR A 63 19.91 2.70 -11.15
CA TYR A 63 19.15 3.57 -10.25
C TYR A 63 20.02 4.48 -9.38
N VAL A 64 21.28 4.11 -9.11
CA VAL A 64 22.16 4.88 -8.21
C VAL A 64 23.32 5.51 -8.97
N SER A 65 23.99 4.72 -9.81
CA SER A 65 25.18 5.18 -10.54
C SER A 65 24.87 5.76 -11.92
N GLY A 66 23.62 5.61 -12.38
CA GLY A 66 23.17 6.11 -13.67
C GLY A 66 23.20 7.64 -13.76
N PRO A 67 23.24 8.20 -14.98
CA PRO A 67 23.14 9.63 -15.19
C PRO A 67 21.92 10.21 -14.47
N SER A 68 22.14 11.28 -13.72
CA SER A 68 21.13 11.87 -12.86
C SER A 68 20.82 13.29 -13.36
N PRO A 69 19.83 13.44 -14.26
CA PRO A 69 19.51 14.73 -14.87
C PRO A 69 18.79 15.70 -13.92
N LEU A 70 18.33 15.21 -12.77
CA LEU A 70 17.56 15.99 -11.80
C LEU A 70 18.46 16.43 -10.65
N SER A 71 18.26 17.61 -10.08
CA SER A 71 18.74 17.93 -8.73
C SER A 71 18.00 17.09 -7.67
N PRO A 72 18.51 16.96 -6.44
CA PRO A 72 17.79 16.26 -5.38
C PRO A 72 16.39 16.82 -5.09
N ARG A 73 16.20 18.14 -5.24
CA ARG A 73 14.91 18.80 -5.01
C ARG A 73 13.93 18.53 -6.16
N GLU A 74 14.38 18.55 -7.41
CA GLU A 74 13.52 18.19 -8.54
C GLU A 74 13.11 16.71 -8.48
N PHE A 75 14.03 15.83 -8.11
CA PHE A 75 13.71 14.42 -7.90
C PHE A 75 12.68 14.24 -6.78
N LEU A 76 12.83 14.94 -5.64
CA LEU A 76 11.83 14.95 -4.57
C LEU A 76 10.45 15.40 -5.09
N ASN A 77 10.39 16.50 -5.84
CA ASN A 77 9.14 17.05 -6.35
C ASN A 77 8.43 16.07 -7.30
N LEU A 78 9.16 15.43 -8.22
CA LEU A 78 8.57 14.49 -9.17
C LEU A 78 8.25 13.12 -8.53
N HIS A 79 9.21 12.54 -7.82
CA HIS A 79 9.09 11.16 -7.34
C HIS A 79 8.31 11.05 -6.03
N ALA A 80 8.41 12.04 -5.14
CA ALA A 80 7.73 12.01 -3.84
C ALA A 80 6.48 12.87 -3.83
N VAL A 81 6.59 14.17 -4.09
CA VAL A 81 5.47 15.12 -3.94
C VAL A 81 4.37 14.84 -4.96
N LEU A 82 4.72 14.80 -6.25
CA LEU A 82 3.75 14.61 -7.32
C LEU A 82 3.19 13.18 -7.30
N ARG A 83 4.04 12.15 -7.18
CA ARG A 83 3.63 10.76 -7.42
C ARG A 83 3.08 10.03 -6.19
N GLN A 84 3.74 10.15 -5.04
CA GLN A 84 3.46 9.27 -3.89
C GLN A 84 3.77 9.92 -2.52
N PRO A 85 3.21 11.10 -2.23
CA PRO A 85 3.45 11.79 -0.97
C PRO A 85 2.98 10.95 0.21
N GLN A 86 1.90 10.16 0.03
CA GLN A 86 1.36 9.21 1.01
C GLN A 86 2.32 8.08 1.44
N HIS A 87 3.48 7.92 0.77
CA HIS A 87 4.49 6.93 1.11
C HIS A 87 5.83 7.54 1.54
N LEU A 88 6.10 8.77 1.12
CA LEU A 88 7.43 9.37 1.23
C LEU A 88 7.49 10.67 2.04
N ILE A 89 6.37 11.38 2.21
CA ILE A 89 6.34 12.69 2.84
C ILE A 89 5.51 12.63 4.13
N PRO A 90 6.13 12.25 5.26
CA PRO A 90 5.48 12.20 6.57
C PRO A 90 4.62 13.42 6.90
N SER A 91 5.10 14.63 6.63
CA SER A 91 4.33 15.86 6.92
C SER A 91 3.03 16.01 6.12
N SER A 92 2.90 15.32 4.98
CA SER A 92 1.68 15.35 4.16
C SER A 92 0.64 14.33 4.61
N TRP A 93 0.95 13.46 5.58
CA TRP A 93 0.04 12.40 5.99
C TRP A 93 -1.01 12.92 6.98
N PRO A 94 -2.26 12.44 6.88
CA PRO A 94 -3.28 12.78 7.86
C PRO A 94 -2.83 12.41 9.28
N GLY A 95 -3.05 13.32 10.25
CA GLY A 95 -2.80 13.04 11.67
C GLY A 95 -3.53 11.79 12.19
N SER A 96 -4.64 11.42 11.55
CA SER A 96 -5.40 10.20 11.85
C SER A 96 -4.62 8.90 11.58
N ASP A 97 -3.69 8.90 10.63
CA ASP A 97 -2.87 7.72 10.33
C ASP A 97 -1.77 7.50 11.38
N TYR A 98 -1.15 8.58 11.86
CA TYR A 98 -0.26 8.54 13.03
C TYR A 98 -1.00 8.05 14.26
N PHE A 99 -2.19 8.60 14.52
CA PHE A 99 -3.00 8.18 15.66
C PHE A 99 -3.31 6.67 15.62
N ARG A 100 -3.76 6.15 14.47
CA ARG A 100 -4.02 4.71 14.29
C ARG A 100 -2.77 3.85 14.49
N PHE A 101 -1.62 4.31 13.97
CA PHE A 101 -0.35 3.61 14.10
C PHE A 101 0.10 3.53 15.56
N PHE A 102 0.13 4.66 16.28
CA PHE A 102 0.53 4.69 17.69
C PHE A 102 -0.47 4.00 18.61
N LEU A 103 -1.76 4.06 18.29
CA LEU A 103 -2.79 3.28 18.98
C LEU A 103 -2.50 1.77 18.90
N LEU A 104 -2.18 1.26 17.70
CA LEU A 104 -1.85 -0.16 17.52
C LEU A 104 -0.61 -0.56 18.34
N ILE A 105 0.40 0.30 18.38
CA ILE A 105 1.60 0.09 19.21
C ILE A 105 1.24 0.09 20.70
N ALA A 106 0.40 1.02 21.15
CA ALA A 106 -0.05 1.08 22.54
C ALA A 106 -0.82 -0.19 22.94
N MET A 107 -1.72 -0.68 22.09
CA MET A 107 -2.43 -1.95 22.33
C MET A 107 -1.45 -3.13 22.44
N ALA A 108 -0.47 -3.21 21.54
CA ALA A 108 0.56 -4.24 21.60
C ALA A 108 1.41 -4.16 22.86
N ALA A 109 1.72 -2.95 23.31
CA ALA A 109 2.50 -2.73 24.52
C ALA A 109 1.74 -3.16 25.78
N LEU A 110 0.43 -2.94 25.83
CA LEU A 110 -0.46 -3.44 26.90
C LEU A 110 -0.62 -4.96 26.84
N ALA A 111 -0.65 -5.54 25.64
CA ALA A 111 -0.77 -6.99 25.41
C ALA A 111 0.52 -7.77 25.70
N ALA A 112 1.67 -7.09 25.78
CA ALA A 112 2.96 -7.72 25.93
C ALA A 112 3.27 -8.11 27.40
N ASP A 113 3.73 -9.35 27.59
CA ASP A 113 4.27 -9.85 28.86
C ASP A 113 5.78 -9.50 28.94
N TRP A 114 6.09 -8.25 29.28
CA TRP A 114 7.45 -7.67 29.23
C TRP A 114 8.54 -8.38 30.06
N ARG A 115 8.16 -9.40 30.84
CA ARG A 115 9.08 -10.18 31.68
C ARG A 115 9.95 -11.16 30.87
N ARG A 116 9.71 -11.37 29.57
CA ARG A 116 10.45 -12.35 28.74
C ARG A 116 11.53 -11.71 27.85
N GLU A 117 12.66 -12.41 27.70
CA GLU A 117 13.82 -12.01 26.85
C GLU A 117 13.49 -11.67 25.38
N PRO A 118 12.59 -12.37 24.65
CA PRO A 118 12.31 -12.09 23.24
C PRO A 118 11.84 -10.66 22.95
N HIS A 119 11.29 -9.98 23.95
CA HIS A 119 10.81 -8.60 23.83
C HIS A 119 11.96 -7.63 23.56
N ARG A 120 13.16 -7.87 24.11
CA ARG A 120 14.32 -7.00 23.91
C ARG A 120 14.75 -6.92 22.44
N THR A 121 14.77 -8.05 21.76
CA THR A 121 15.13 -8.11 20.33
C THR A 121 14.10 -7.38 19.47
N VAL A 122 12.79 -7.62 19.72
CA VAL A 122 11.73 -6.94 18.97
C VAL A 122 11.75 -5.43 19.23
N LEU A 123 11.95 -5.00 20.48
CA LEU A 123 12.09 -3.58 20.82
C LEU A 123 13.30 -2.95 20.12
N ALA A 124 14.43 -3.64 20.05
CA ALA A 124 15.61 -3.16 19.33
C ALA A 124 15.32 -2.98 17.83
N TRP A 125 14.63 -3.94 17.19
CA TRP A 125 14.22 -3.81 15.79
C TRP A 125 13.23 -2.66 15.58
N CYS A 126 12.23 -2.50 16.45
CA CYS A 126 11.32 -1.37 16.40
C CYS A 126 12.06 -0.04 16.54
N ALA A 127 13.03 0.04 17.46
CA ALA A 127 13.85 1.24 17.64
C ALA A 127 14.71 1.56 16.41
N ILE A 128 15.32 0.54 15.78
CA ILE A 128 16.05 0.70 14.52
C ILE A 128 15.12 1.24 13.42
N ILE A 129 13.93 0.67 13.26
CA ILE A 129 12.96 1.11 12.24
C ILE A 129 12.52 2.55 12.50
N LEU A 130 12.25 2.92 13.75
CA LEU A 130 11.91 4.30 14.10
C LEU A 130 13.07 5.26 13.83
N ALA A 131 14.31 4.86 14.09
CA ALA A 131 15.49 5.65 13.72
C ALA A 131 15.60 5.83 12.19
N LEU A 132 15.34 4.77 11.41
CA LEU A 132 15.29 4.86 9.95
C LEU A 132 14.15 5.78 9.47
N CYS A 133 13.01 5.82 10.16
CA CYS A 133 11.94 6.77 9.86
C CYS A 133 12.40 8.22 10.09
N VAL A 134 13.13 8.50 11.19
CA VAL A 134 13.70 9.83 11.46
C VAL A 134 14.70 10.23 10.37
N VAL A 135 15.60 9.32 9.98
CA VAL A 135 16.52 9.51 8.85
C VAL A 135 15.72 9.80 7.58
N GLY A 136 14.65 9.04 7.33
CA GLY A 136 13.72 9.27 6.22
C GLY A 136 13.14 10.68 6.23
N THR A 137 12.58 11.15 7.35
CA THR A 137 12.01 12.50 7.45
C THR A 137 13.07 13.57 7.17
N VAL A 138 14.22 13.50 7.82
CA VAL A 138 15.28 14.50 7.69
C VAL A 138 15.80 14.55 6.25
N PHE A 139 16.14 13.41 5.66
CA PHE A 139 16.77 13.37 4.33
C PHE A 139 15.78 13.32 3.16
N VAL A 140 14.48 13.30 3.42
CA VAL A 140 13.45 13.51 2.38
C VAL A 140 12.95 14.95 2.41
N GLU A 141 12.62 15.48 3.59
CA GLU A 141 11.92 16.76 3.70
C GLU A 141 12.85 17.95 3.94
N VAL A 142 13.91 17.76 4.75
CA VAL A 142 14.81 18.86 5.17
C VAL A 142 16.03 18.96 4.25
N VAL A 143 16.75 17.85 4.04
CA VAL A 143 17.93 17.78 3.19
C VAL A 143 17.74 16.66 2.17
N PRO A 144 17.08 16.93 1.02
CA PRO A 144 16.70 15.88 0.07
C PRO A 144 17.93 15.10 -0.43
N VAL A 145 18.00 13.81 -0.13
CA VAL A 145 19.02 12.88 -0.64
C VAL A 145 18.33 11.83 -1.48
N LYS A 146 18.62 11.80 -2.79
CA LYS A 146 17.97 10.92 -3.77
C LYS A 146 18.00 9.45 -3.37
N LEU A 147 19.13 8.98 -2.84
CA LEU A 147 19.26 7.59 -2.38
C LEU A 147 18.27 7.27 -1.26
N ILE A 148 18.12 8.16 -0.27
CA ILE A 148 17.18 7.95 0.84
C ILE A 148 15.73 8.02 0.36
N ILE A 149 15.41 8.96 -0.55
CA ILE A 149 14.09 9.05 -1.19
C ILE A 149 13.75 7.73 -1.92
N LYS A 150 14.69 7.18 -2.69
CA LYS A 150 14.53 5.90 -3.41
C LYS A 150 14.41 4.69 -2.49
N MET A 151 15.03 4.72 -1.31
CA MET A 151 14.92 3.65 -0.32
C MET A 151 13.51 3.57 0.27
N GLN A 152 12.80 4.68 0.43
CA GLN A 152 11.43 4.69 0.99
C GLN A 152 11.37 4.08 2.41
N LEU A 153 12.24 4.56 3.32
CA LEU A 153 12.46 3.99 4.67
C LEU A 153 11.19 3.83 5.52
N PHE A 154 10.14 4.61 5.28
CA PHE A 154 8.87 4.49 5.99
C PHE A 154 8.07 3.22 5.69
N ARG A 155 8.37 2.51 4.60
CA ARG A 155 7.77 1.20 4.31
C ARG A 155 8.05 0.18 5.42
N GLU A 156 9.15 0.36 6.16
CA GLU A 156 9.55 -0.53 7.26
C GLU A 156 8.61 -0.49 8.46
N THR A 157 7.75 0.52 8.57
CA THR A 157 6.70 0.57 9.59
C THR A 157 5.74 -0.63 9.51
N ILE A 158 5.68 -1.34 8.38
CA ILE A 158 4.92 -2.59 8.24
C ILE A 158 5.39 -3.66 9.24
N PHE A 159 6.69 -3.74 9.55
CA PHE A 159 7.22 -4.70 10.51
C PHE A 159 6.79 -4.36 11.93
N ILE A 160 6.77 -3.07 12.30
CA ILE A 160 6.25 -2.62 13.60
C ILE A 160 4.76 -3.00 13.73
N LYS A 161 3.96 -2.74 12.69
CA LYS A 161 2.54 -3.15 12.67
C LYS A 161 2.40 -4.67 12.82
N PHE A 162 3.22 -5.44 12.12
CA PHE A 162 3.20 -6.90 12.20
C PHE A 162 3.54 -7.42 13.60
N PHE A 163 4.61 -6.91 14.22
CA PHE A 163 4.94 -7.26 15.61
C PHE A 163 3.81 -6.87 16.56
N ALA A 164 3.25 -5.68 16.41
CA ALA A 164 2.15 -5.22 17.24
C ALA A 164 0.92 -6.15 17.14
N VAL A 165 0.57 -6.55 15.93
CA VAL A 165 -0.48 -7.55 15.65
C VAL A 165 -0.18 -8.89 16.33
N LEU A 166 1.07 -9.38 16.27
CA LEU A 166 1.46 -10.64 16.94
C LEU A 166 1.28 -10.60 18.46
N TYR A 167 1.61 -9.46 19.11
CA TYR A 167 1.39 -9.29 20.55
C TYR A 167 -0.08 -9.34 20.91
N VAL A 168 -0.91 -8.58 20.18
CA VAL A 168 -2.36 -8.56 20.39
C VAL A 168 -2.96 -9.95 20.14
N ALA A 169 -2.54 -10.64 19.07
CA ALA A 169 -2.99 -12.00 18.76
C ALA A 169 -2.68 -12.99 19.90
N LYS A 170 -1.45 -12.94 20.43
CA LYS A 170 -1.03 -13.79 21.57
C LYS A 170 -1.88 -13.52 22.80
N PHE A 171 -2.13 -12.24 23.13
CA PHE A 171 -2.95 -11.87 24.28
C PHE A 171 -4.39 -12.39 24.14
N LEU A 172 -5.01 -12.21 22.97
CA LEU A 172 -6.36 -12.71 22.71
C LEU A 172 -6.42 -14.23 22.84
N LEU A 173 -5.42 -14.97 22.36
CA LEU A 173 -5.34 -16.42 22.57
C LEU A 173 -5.28 -16.80 24.05
N GLN A 174 -4.52 -16.08 24.87
CA GLN A 174 -4.45 -16.34 26.30
C GLN A 174 -5.82 -16.12 26.96
N VAL A 175 -6.54 -15.06 26.57
CA VAL A 175 -7.91 -14.82 27.04
C VAL A 175 -8.85 -15.96 26.63
N LEU A 176 -8.76 -16.45 25.39
CA LEU A 176 -9.59 -17.57 24.92
C LEU A 176 -9.32 -18.89 25.65
N GLU A 177 -8.06 -19.11 26.05
CA GLU A 177 -7.59 -20.30 26.76
C GLU A 177 -7.93 -20.25 28.27
N GLN A 178 -7.83 -19.08 28.90
CA GLN A 178 -7.87 -18.94 30.36
C GLN A 178 -9.21 -18.42 30.90
N GLU A 179 -9.96 -17.66 30.12
CA GLU A 179 -11.18 -16.99 30.57
C GLU A 179 -12.46 -17.70 30.09
N LYS A 180 -13.56 -17.52 30.84
CA LYS A 180 -14.91 -18.05 30.53
C LYS A 180 -15.91 -16.92 30.30
N GLY A 181 -17.01 -17.20 29.60
CA GLY A 181 -18.13 -16.26 29.47
C GLY A 181 -17.84 -15.03 28.58
N PRO A 182 -18.14 -13.81 29.01
CA PRO A 182 -18.16 -12.62 28.14
C PRO A 182 -16.78 -12.21 27.63
N GLN A 183 -15.70 -12.43 28.39
CA GLN A 183 -14.32 -12.14 27.96
C GLN A 183 -13.93 -12.96 26.73
N LYS A 184 -14.31 -14.25 26.74
CA LYS A 184 -14.09 -15.16 25.62
C LYS A 184 -14.90 -14.74 24.39
N ALA A 185 -16.15 -14.33 24.59
CA ALA A 185 -17.00 -13.79 23.52
C ALA A 185 -16.43 -12.49 22.92
N CYS A 186 -15.92 -11.57 23.75
CA CYS A 186 -15.26 -10.35 23.30
C CYS A 186 -13.99 -10.64 22.50
N ALA A 187 -13.15 -11.59 22.95
CA ALA A 187 -11.95 -11.97 22.20
C ALA A 187 -12.29 -12.59 20.83
N LEU A 188 -13.33 -13.44 20.77
CA LEU A 188 -13.84 -13.98 19.50
C LEU A 188 -14.39 -12.88 18.59
N ALA A 189 -15.14 -11.92 19.14
CA ALA A 189 -15.68 -10.79 18.38
C ALA A 189 -14.56 -9.91 17.78
N ILE A 190 -13.49 -9.64 18.53
CA ILE A 190 -12.33 -8.88 18.03
C ILE A 190 -11.64 -9.62 16.87
N LEU A 191 -11.45 -10.95 17.00
CA LEU A 191 -10.86 -11.76 15.94
C LEU A 191 -11.74 -11.87 14.68
N ALA A 192 -13.07 -11.72 14.84
CA ALA A 192 -14.03 -11.81 13.75
C ALA A 192 -14.17 -10.50 12.94
N ILE A 193 -13.66 -9.37 13.42
CA ILE A 193 -13.67 -8.10 12.68
C ILE A 193 -12.67 -8.17 11.53
N GLN A 194 -13.10 -7.86 10.30
CA GLN A 194 -12.33 -8.03 9.06
C GLN A 194 -10.94 -7.36 9.06
N ASN A 195 -10.80 -6.18 9.68
CA ASN A 195 -9.51 -5.49 9.83
C ASN A 195 -8.51 -6.23 10.74
N PHE A 196 -8.98 -7.23 11.48
CA PHE A 196 -8.21 -8.10 12.36
C PHE A 196 -8.03 -9.52 11.80
N ALA A 197 -8.37 -9.78 10.53
CA ALA A 197 -8.10 -11.07 9.88
C ALA A 197 -6.62 -11.46 9.96
N VAL A 198 -5.70 -10.48 9.86
CA VAL A 198 -4.25 -10.71 10.07
C VAL A 198 -3.95 -11.13 11.51
N ILE A 199 -4.65 -10.58 12.52
CA ILE A 199 -4.56 -11.01 13.92
C ILE A 199 -5.09 -12.44 14.06
N GLY A 200 -6.21 -12.77 13.43
CA GLY A 200 -6.76 -14.12 13.35
C GLY A 200 -5.80 -15.13 12.74
N SER A 201 -5.18 -14.82 11.59
CA SER A 201 -4.16 -15.65 10.95
C SER A 201 -2.90 -15.81 11.82
N CYS A 202 -2.47 -14.74 12.49
CA CYS A 202 -1.36 -14.80 13.44
C CYS A 202 -1.68 -15.67 14.65
N ALA A 203 -2.87 -15.52 15.23
CA ALA A 203 -3.35 -16.34 16.33
C ALA A 203 -3.39 -17.83 15.91
N ALA A 204 -3.89 -18.10 14.72
CA ALA A 204 -3.93 -19.42 14.14
C ALA A 204 -2.54 -20.06 13.97
N LEU A 205 -1.60 -19.31 13.40
CA LEU A 205 -0.22 -19.73 13.26
C LEU A 205 0.41 -20.04 14.62
N LEU A 206 0.20 -19.19 15.64
CA LEU A 206 0.70 -19.42 16.99
C LEU A 206 0.13 -20.71 17.60
N VAL A 207 -1.15 -21.01 17.38
CA VAL A 207 -1.75 -22.28 17.82
C VAL A 207 -1.14 -23.47 17.10
N ALA A 208 -0.94 -23.39 15.79
CA ALA A 208 -0.33 -24.45 14.98
C ALA A 208 1.11 -24.75 15.44
N LEU A 209 1.90 -23.70 15.71
CA LEU A 209 3.27 -23.80 16.23
C LEU A 209 3.31 -24.41 17.65
N ARG A 210 2.37 -24.05 18.53
CA ARG A 210 2.29 -24.62 19.89
C ARG A 210 1.94 -26.11 19.90
N LYS A 211 1.05 -26.56 19.00
CA LYS A 211 0.52 -27.94 19.03
C LYS A 211 1.38 -28.96 18.29
N ASN A 212 2.53 -28.57 17.74
CA ASN A 212 3.44 -29.44 16.96
C ASN A 212 2.73 -30.28 15.88
N ARG A 213 1.60 -29.78 15.37
CA ARG A 213 0.82 -30.37 14.25
C ARG A 213 0.76 -29.33 13.13
N PRO A 214 1.89 -29.10 12.44
CA PRO A 214 2.18 -27.80 11.82
C PRO A 214 1.37 -27.50 10.56
N TRP A 215 0.94 -28.49 9.78
CA TRP A 215 0.32 -28.23 8.48
C TRP A 215 -1.21 -28.26 8.50
N LEU A 216 -1.83 -29.23 9.17
CA LEU A 216 -3.30 -29.39 9.19
C LEU A 216 -4.04 -28.21 9.83
N TRP A 217 -3.56 -27.69 10.98
CA TRP A 217 -4.20 -26.53 11.62
C TRP A 217 -3.92 -25.22 10.89
N GLY A 218 -2.74 -25.09 10.27
CA GLY A 218 -2.44 -23.97 9.39
C GLY A 218 -3.39 -23.94 8.20
N VAL A 219 -3.66 -25.09 7.56
CA VAL A 219 -4.61 -25.24 6.46
C VAL A 219 -6.05 -24.96 6.91
N VAL A 220 -6.48 -25.51 8.04
CA VAL A 220 -7.85 -25.29 8.56
C VAL A 220 -8.11 -23.83 8.89
N LEU A 221 -7.14 -23.14 9.50
CA LEU A 221 -7.31 -21.75 9.92
C LEU A 221 -7.09 -20.76 8.77
N PHE A 222 -6.22 -21.08 7.84
CA PHE A 222 -6.14 -20.37 6.56
C PHE A 222 -7.46 -20.52 5.79
N ALA A 223 -8.01 -21.74 5.70
CA ALA A 223 -9.30 -21.99 5.06
C ALA A 223 -10.44 -21.26 5.77
N ALA A 224 -10.48 -21.24 7.11
CA ALA A 224 -11.50 -20.51 7.87
C ALA A 224 -11.39 -18.98 7.67
N GLY A 225 -10.17 -18.42 7.71
CA GLY A 225 -9.94 -17.01 7.45
C GLY A 225 -10.22 -16.61 6.00
N PHE A 226 -9.89 -17.50 5.05
CA PHE A 226 -10.19 -17.34 3.63
C PHE A 226 -11.69 -17.38 3.37
N VAL A 227 -12.42 -18.35 3.94
CA VAL A 227 -13.89 -18.42 3.84
C VAL A 227 -14.52 -17.18 4.45
N ALA A 228 -14.12 -16.75 5.65
CA ALA A 228 -14.64 -15.53 6.25
C ALA A 228 -14.36 -14.28 5.40
N GLY A 229 -13.16 -14.18 4.81
CA GLY A 229 -12.80 -13.11 3.88
C GLY A 229 -13.63 -13.13 2.61
N VAL A 230 -13.80 -14.29 1.98
CA VAL A 230 -14.61 -14.49 0.76
C VAL A 230 -16.09 -14.21 1.04
N THR A 231 -16.63 -14.65 2.17
CA THR A 231 -18.02 -14.36 2.56
C THR A 231 -18.22 -12.87 2.79
N ALA A 232 -17.28 -12.17 3.42
CA ALA A 232 -17.36 -10.71 3.60
C ALA A 232 -17.27 -9.93 2.28
N VAL A 233 -16.46 -10.41 1.33
CA VAL A 233 -16.39 -9.84 -0.02
C VAL A 233 -17.66 -10.13 -0.80
N ALA A 234 -18.17 -11.36 -0.76
CA ALA A 234 -19.37 -11.77 -1.47
C ALA A 234 -20.62 -11.03 -0.98
N THR A 235 -20.76 -10.80 0.33
CA THR A 235 -21.88 -10.01 0.88
C THR A 235 -21.77 -8.52 0.55
N ALA A 236 -20.55 -7.98 0.45
CA ALA A 236 -20.32 -6.60 0.00
C ALA A 236 -20.62 -6.40 -1.50
N SER A 237 -20.44 -7.45 -2.32
CA SER A 237 -20.70 -7.41 -3.77
C SER A 237 -22.18 -7.57 -4.16
N LEU A 238 -23.06 -7.96 -3.23
CA LEU A 238 -24.46 -8.31 -3.51
C LEU A 238 -25.47 -7.19 -3.21
N GLY A 239 -25.05 -5.96 -2.84
CA GLY A 239 -26.00 -4.92 -2.45
C GLY A 239 -25.55 -3.46 -2.65
N ALA A 240 -26.07 -2.86 -3.72
CA ALA A 240 -26.25 -1.42 -3.99
C ALA A 240 -25.07 -0.57 -4.54
N PRO A 241 -25.34 0.33 -5.52
CA PRO A 241 -24.38 1.31 -5.99
C PRO A 241 -24.28 2.44 -4.96
N ILE A 242 -23.09 2.67 -4.41
CA ILE A 242 -22.85 3.75 -3.45
C ILE A 242 -22.03 4.82 -4.19
N PRO A 243 -22.66 5.95 -4.60
CA PRO A 243 -21.97 7.01 -5.33
C PRO A 243 -20.95 7.72 -4.42
N MET A 244 -19.92 8.26 -5.05
CA MET A 244 -18.80 9.10 -4.57
C MET A 244 -19.06 10.13 -3.44
N PHE A 245 -20.32 10.36 -3.06
CA PHE A 245 -20.73 11.37 -2.07
C PHE A 245 -20.29 11.07 -0.62
N TRP A 246 -19.87 9.83 -0.32
CA TRP A 246 -19.38 9.46 1.02
C TRP A 246 -17.90 9.79 1.26
N HIS A 247 -17.16 10.20 0.23
CA HIS A 247 -15.72 10.46 0.35
C HIS A 247 -15.42 11.72 1.18
N SER A 248 -16.32 12.71 1.19
CA SER A 248 -16.13 13.97 1.93
C SER A 248 -16.39 13.88 3.44
N PHE A 249 -16.99 12.79 3.94
CA PHE A 249 -17.31 12.62 5.37
C PHE A 249 -16.47 11.54 6.09
N ALA A 250 -15.50 10.92 5.41
CA ALA A 250 -14.74 9.78 5.95
C ALA A 250 -13.28 10.09 6.36
N VAL A 251 -12.75 11.29 6.09
CA VAL A 251 -11.32 11.59 6.30
C VAL A 251 -11.00 12.21 7.69
N GLY A 252 -11.99 12.49 8.53
CA GLY A 252 -11.80 12.73 9.96
C GLY A 252 -13.14 12.63 10.69
N PRO A 253 -13.25 12.43 12.02
CA PRO A 253 -12.33 12.01 13.09
C PRO A 253 -12.70 10.57 13.57
N ARG A 254 -13.41 9.78 12.76
CA ARG A 254 -14.09 8.55 13.17
C ARG A 254 -13.17 7.43 13.64
N GLY A 255 -12.02 7.25 13.00
CA GLY A 255 -10.99 6.29 13.44
C GLY A 255 -10.29 6.74 14.72
N VAL A 256 -10.18 8.06 14.92
CA VAL A 256 -9.65 8.66 16.16
C VAL A 256 -10.60 8.38 17.31
N TRP A 257 -11.90 8.59 17.14
CA TRP A 257 -12.91 8.28 18.17
C TRP A 257 -13.01 6.79 18.48
N VAL A 258 -12.91 5.88 17.50
CA VAL A 258 -12.89 4.43 17.75
C VAL A 258 -11.64 4.03 18.51
N GLY A 259 -10.49 4.58 18.16
CA GLY A 259 -9.26 4.32 18.87
C GLY A 259 -9.22 4.92 20.27
N LEU A 260 -9.71 6.14 20.45
CA LEU A 260 -9.89 6.78 21.76
C LEU A 260 -10.91 6.03 22.61
N ALA A 261 -12.01 5.53 22.04
CA ALA A 261 -12.97 4.69 22.76
C ALA A 261 -12.37 3.33 23.12
N THR A 262 -11.50 2.75 22.28
CA THR A 262 -10.82 1.49 22.55
C THR A 262 -9.71 1.66 23.59
N LEU A 263 -8.96 2.77 23.54
CA LEU A 263 -7.98 3.19 24.56
C LEU A 263 -8.67 3.51 25.88
N ALA A 264 -9.77 4.26 25.86
CA ALA A 264 -10.57 4.55 27.04
C ALA A 264 -11.21 3.28 27.60
N ALA A 265 -11.66 2.35 26.76
CA ALA A 265 -12.15 1.05 27.18
C ALA A 265 -11.03 0.16 27.74
N LEU A 266 -9.82 0.15 27.14
CA LEU A 266 -8.67 -0.58 27.66
C LEU A 266 -8.15 0.02 28.98
N ALA A 267 -8.02 1.35 29.05
CA ALA A 267 -7.65 2.10 30.25
C ALA A 267 -8.70 1.93 31.35
N ALA A 268 -10.00 1.97 31.01
CA ALA A 268 -11.10 1.68 31.90
C ALA A 268 -11.17 0.20 32.28
N VAL A 269 -10.78 -0.75 31.42
CA VAL A 269 -10.67 -2.19 31.75
C VAL A 269 -9.49 -2.45 32.69
N THR A 270 -8.38 -1.73 32.53
CA THR A 270 -7.26 -1.76 33.49
C THR A 270 -7.58 -1.05 34.81
N TRP A 271 -8.43 -0.01 34.79
CA TRP A 271 -8.87 0.73 35.98
C TRP A 271 -10.06 0.07 36.70
N LEU A 272 -10.96 -0.59 35.97
CA LEU A 272 -12.17 -1.27 36.45
C LEU A 272 -11.97 -2.79 36.45
N ARG A 273 -11.03 -3.25 37.27
CA ARG A 273 -11.11 -4.56 37.94
C ARG A 273 -12.37 -4.72 38.80
N VAL A 274 -13.30 -3.76 38.82
CA VAL A 274 -14.60 -3.82 39.49
C VAL A 274 -15.70 -3.22 38.58
N ARG A 275 -16.47 -4.13 37.97
CA ARG A 275 -17.86 -4.01 37.48
C ARG A 275 -18.17 -3.13 36.26
N LEU A 276 -18.76 -3.80 35.26
CA LEU A 276 -18.95 -3.41 33.87
C LEU A 276 -20.42 -3.10 33.55
N LEU A 277 -20.81 -1.84 33.68
CA LEU A 277 -22.01 -1.28 33.03
C LEU A 277 -21.69 -0.52 31.70
N PRO A 278 -20.51 0.10 31.51
CA PRO A 278 -20.22 0.86 30.28
C PRO A 278 -19.93 0.00 29.04
N ALA A 279 -19.46 -1.24 29.20
CA ALA A 279 -19.16 -2.13 28.07
C ALA A 279 -20.42 -2.56 27.29
N ALA A 280 -21.57 -2.68 27.97
CA ALA A 280 -22.85 -2.93 27.31
C ALA A 280 -23.31 -1.74 26.45
N LEU A 281 -23.03 -0.51 26.88
CA LEU A 281 -23.35 0.71 26.13
C LEU A 281 -22.42 0.91 24.92
N VAL A 282 -21.15 0.50 25.00
CA VAL A 282 -20.22 0.50 23.87
C VAL A 282 -20.57 -0.58 22.84
N VAL A 283 -20.97 -1.77 23.28
CA VAL A 283 -21.45 -2.84 22.38
C VAL A 283 -22.76 -2.43 21.70
N ALA A 284 -23.67 -1.76 22.40
CA ALA A 284 -24.88 -1.20 21.80
C ALA A 284 -24.56 -0.09 20.77
N ALA A 285 -23.60 0.80 21.06
CA ALA A 285 -23.18 1.86 20.14
C ALA A 285 -22.41 1.32 18.91
N VAL A 286 -21.68 0.20 19.05
CA VAL A 286 -20.99 -0.47 17.94
C VAL A 286 -21.94 -1.34 17.12
N ALA A 287 -22.92 -1.99 17.74
CA ALA A 287 -23.97 -2.76 17.06
C ALA A 287 -24.93 -1.86 16.27
N LEU A 288 -25.28 -0.68 16.81
CA LEU A 288 -26.06 0.33 16.08
C LEU A 288 -25.31 0.90 14.86
N ARG A 289 -23.97 0.74 14.83
CA ARG A 289 -23.09 1.22 13.74
C ARG A 289 -22.91 0.21 12.60
N ILE A 290 -23.32 -1.04 12.76
CA ILE A 290 -23.34 -2.03 11.68
C ILE A 290 -24.37 -1.63 10.59
N GLY A 291 -25.29 -0.70 10.88
CA GLY A 291 -26.27 -0.17 9.93
C GLY A 291 -25.83 0.99 9.02
N THR A 292 -24.58 1.47 9.03
CA THR A 292 -24.22 2.72 8.28
C THR A 292 -22.92 2.72 7.46
N GLY A 293 -22.38 1.55 7.08
CA GLY A 293 -21.37 1.45 6.01
C GLY A 293 -19.90 1.53 6.44
N LEU A 294 -19.13 0.49 6.10
CA LEU A 294 -17.69 0.36 6.30
C LEU A 294 -16.92 0.77 5.04
N PRO A 295 -15.76 1.45 5.14
CA PRO A 295 -14.92 1.72 3.98
C PRO A 295 -14.15 0.45 3.58
N TYR A 296 -14.46 -0.03 2.37
CA TYR A 296 -13.76 -1.11 1.69
C TYR A 296 -12.71 -0.51 0.74
N TYR A 297 -11.42 -0.78 0.99
CA TYR A 297 -10.38 -0.64 -0.03
C TYR A 297 -10.06 -2.03 -0.56
N GLY A 298 -10.92 -2.56 -1.41
CA GLY A 298 -10.56 -3.67 -2.28
C GLY A 298 -10.05 -3.13 -3.60
N TYR A 299 -8.79 -3.43 -3.92
CA TYR A 299 -8.47 -3.78 -5.31
C TYR A 299 -9.04 -5.18 -5.52
N ALA A 300 -10.35 -5.25 -5.73
CA ALA A 300 -10.97 -6.47 -6.24
C ALA A 300 -10.41 -6.69 -7.66
N HIS A 301 -10.08 -7.94 -7.98
CA HIS A 301 -9.81 -8.37 -9.35
C HIS A 301 -10.89 -7.83 -10.30
N ALA A 302 -10.48 -7.59 -11.56
CA ALA A 302 -11.20 -6.89 -12.61
C ALA A 302 -12.72 -6.95 -12.38
N PRO A 303 -13.38 -5.82 -12.09
CA PRO A 303 -14.78 -5.82 -12.41
C PRO A 303 -14.83 -6.16 -13.91
N ALA A 304 -15.88 -6.83 -14.35
CA ALA A 304 -16.37 -6.57 -15.69
C ALA A 304 -16.82 -5.09 -15.74
N ASP A 305 -15.90 -4.15 -15.46
CA ASP A 305 -16.12 -2.74 -15.62
C ASP A 305 -15.97 -2.44 -17.10
N ASP A 306 -16.67 -1.41 -17.52
CA ASP A 306 -16.68 -1.00 -18.91
C ASP A 306 -15.27 -0.72 -19.43
N TRP A 307 -14.33 -0.35 -18.54
CA TRP A 307 -12.93 -0.12 -18.89
C TRP A 307 -12.19 -1.39 -19.31
N TYR A 308 -12.28 -2.47 -18.52
CA TYR A 308 -11.67 -3.75 -18.88
C TYR A 308 -12.27 -4.29 -20.17
N GLN A 309 -13.59 -4.29 -20.32
CA GLN A 309 -14.25 -4.75 -21.55
C GLN A 309 -13.87 -3.90 -22.77
N PHE A 310 -13.77 -2.58 -22.60
CA PHE A 310 -13.30 -1.66 -23.63
C PHE A 310 -11.85 -1.96 -24.02
N CYS A 311 -10.94 -2.18 -23.06
CA CYS A 311 -9.56 -2.58 -23.32
C CYS A 311 -9.46 -3.93 -24.05
N GLN A 312 -10.30 -4.91 -23.68
CA GLN A 312 -10.34 -6.21 -24.34
C GLN A 312 -10.80 -6.10 -25.80
N ARG A 313 -11.77 -5.22 -26.11
CA ARG A 313 -12.12 -4.90 -27.50
C ARG A 313 -10.99 -4.21 -28.24
N ILE A 314 -10.31 -3.23 -27.62
CA ILE A 314 -9.12 -2.60 -28.22
C ILE A 314 -8.09 -3.67 -28.59
N ARG A 315 -7.81 -4.60 -27.67
CA ARG A 315 -6.88 -5.71 -27.90
C ARG A 315 -7.28 -6.59 -29.09
N ALA A 316 -8.57 -6.81 -29.31
CA ALA A 316 -9.07 -7.64 -30.40
C ALA A 316 -9.16 -6.90 -31.75
N GLU A 317 -9.46 -5.60 -31.73
CA GLU A 317 -9.85 -4.83 -32.92
C GLU A 317 -8.77 -3.88 -33.47
N THR A 318 -7.62 -3.74 -32.80
CA THR A 318 -6.56 -2.79 -33.21
C THR A 318 -5.20 -3.48 -33.46
N PRO A 319 -4.29 -2.90 -34.28
CA PRO A 319 -2.95 -3.45 -34.50
C PRO A 319 -2.13 -3.54 -33.21
N ARG A 320 -1.28 -4.57 -33.06
CA ARG A 320 -0.48 -4.81 -31.84
C ARG A 320 0.53 -3.70 -31.52
N ASP A 321 1.03 -3.04 -32.56
CA ASP A 321 2.02 -1.96 -32.51
C ASP A 321 1.38 -0.56 -32.44
N ALA A 322 0.05 -0.48 -32.35
CA ALA A 322 -0.64 0.79 -32.22
C ALA A 322 -0.36 1.48 -30.88
N VAL A 323 -0.22 2.80 -30.94
CA VAL A 323 0.01 3.73 -29.85
C VAL A 323 -1.27 4.54 -29.60
N PHE A 324 -1.66 4.62 -28.33
CA PHE A 324 -2.91 5.24 -27.90
C PHE A 324 -2.65 6.50 -27.07
N ILE A 325 -3.41 7.55 -27.38
CA ILE A 325 -3.66 8.67 -26.46
C ILE A 325 -4.83 8.25 -25.58
N ASN A 326 -4.55 7.81 -24.36
CA ASN A 326 -5.57 7.39 -23.43
C ASN A 326 -5.69 8.39 -22.27
N PRO A 327 -6.84 8.39 -21.55
CA PRO A 327 -7.00 9.14 -20.31
C PRO A 327 -5.93 8.72 -19.28
N PRO A 328 -4.94 9.56 -18.95
CA PRO A 328 -3.76 9.16 -18.18
C PRO A 328 -4.02 8.91 -16.69
N TYR A 329 -5.25 9.15 -16.22
CA TYR A 329 -5.72 8.89 -14.86
C TYR A 329 -6.44 7.54 -14.74
N TYR A 330 -6.72 6.85 -15.84
CA TYR A 330 -7.18 5.46 -15.84
C TYR A 330 -5.98 4.52 -15.90
N GLY A 331 -5.83 3.67 -14.88
CA GLY A 331 -4.72 2.73 -14.81
C GLY A 331 -4.92 1.47 -15.64
N ASN A 332 -3.86 0.68 -15.77
CA ASN A 332 -3.84 -0.71 -16.28
C ASN A 332 -4.11 -0.89 -17.78
N PHE A 333 -4.19 0.18 -18.57
CA PHE A 333 -4.43 0.08 -20.01
C PHE A 333 -3.41 -0.85 -20.69
N LEU A 334 -2.11 -0.65 -20.45
CA LEU A 334 -1.04 -1.51 -21.00
C LEU A 334 -1.27 -2.99 -20.70
N MET A 335 -1.73 -3.32 -19.49
CA MET A 335 -1.95 -4.69 -19.04
C MET A 335 -3.20 -5.31 -19.68
N PHE A 336 -4.27 -4.53 -19.81
CA PHE A 336 -5.55 -5.05 -20.32
C PHE A 336 -5.61 -5.04 -21.85
N ALA A 337 -5.24 -3.93 -22.48
CA ALA A 337 -5.28 -3.78 -23.93
C ALA A 337 -4.07 -4.41 -24.64
N GLU A 338 -2.94 -4.60 -23.95
CA GLU A 338 -1.67 -5.02 -24.55
C GLU A 338 -1.30 -4.14 -25.76
N ARG A 339 -1.46 -2.82 -25.60
CA ARG A 339 -1.12 -1.80 -26.59
C ARG A 339 -0.24 -0.75 -25.96
N ALA A 340 0.55 -0.05 -26.77
CA ALA A 340 1.35 1.06 -26.29
C ALA A 340 0.44 2.27 -25.96
N GLU A 341 0.79 3.01 -24.92
CA GLU A 341 0.14 4.26 -24.55
C GLU A 341 1.17 5.40 -24.48
N VAL A 342 0.70 6.64 -24.56
CA VAL A 342 1.56 7.80 -24.37
C VAL A 342 2.13 7.82 -22.94
N ALA A 343 1.28 7.85 -21.92
CA ALA A 343 1.66 7.76 -20.51
C ALA A 343 0.47 7.46 -19.59
N ASP A 344 0.73 6.75 -18.49
CA ASP A 344 -0.19 6.53 -17.36
C ASP A 344 0.42 7.15 -16.09
N PHE A 345 -0.39 7.90 -15.33
CA PHE A 345 0.03 8.55 -14.10
C PHE A 345 0.43 7.56 -12.99
N LYS A 346 -0.17 6.36 -12.95
CA LYS A 346 0.24 5.28 -12.03
C LYS A 346 1.59 4.67 -12.40
N CYS A 347 1.92 4.60 -13.69
CA CYS A 347 3.13 3.94 -14.20
C CYS A 347 4.34 4.90 -14.27
N ALA A 348 4.56 5.70 -13.22
CA ALA A 348 5.76 6.53 -13.12
C ALA A 348 7.02 5.66 -12.98
N PRO A 349 8.03 5.82 -13.85
CA PRO A 349 9.27 5.06 -13.77
C PRO A 349 10.14 5.53 -12.61
N SER A 350 11.01 4.64 -12.12
CA SER A 350 11.95 4.96 -11.02
C SER A 350 13.31 5.46 -11.52
N ILE A 351 13.60 5.32 -12.82
CA ILE A 351 14.82 5.82 -13.47
C ILE A 351 14.63 7.31 -13.74
N GLU A 352 15.59 8.15 -13.36
CA GLU A 352 15.40 9.61 -13.37
C GLU A 352 15.19 10.19 -14.78
N LYS A 353 15.93 9.72 -15.78
CA LYS A 353 15.74 10.15 -17.18
C LYS A 353 14.31 9.82 -17.66
N ASP A 354 13.84 8.62 -17.35
CA ASP A 354 12.51 8.17 -17.75
C ASP A 354 11.43 8.90 -16.93
N LEU A 355 11.71 9.29 -15.69
CA LEU A 355 10.80 10.07 -14.85
C LEU A 355 10.59 11.48 -15.41
N VAL A 356 11.65 12.10 -15.94
CA VAL A 356 11.56 13.39 -16.66
C VAL A 356 10.70 13.25 -17.90
N GLU A 357 10.96 12.21 -18.71
CA GLU A 357 10.18 11.94 -19.91
C GLU A 357 8.71 11.64 -19.58
N TRP A 358 8.46 10.83 -18.55
CA TRP A 358 7.11 10.56 -18.05
C TRP A 358 6.40 11.86 -17.65
N LYS A 359 7.03 12.74 -16.85
CA LYS A 359 6.43 14.02 -16.46
C LYS A 359 6.08 14.87 -17.69
N ARG A 360 7.00 14.94 -18.66
CA ARG A 360 6.77 15.67 -19.92
C ARG A 360 5.55 15.15 -20.68
N ARG A 361 5.36 13.82 -20.73
CA ARG A 361 4.18 13.20 -21.37
C ARG A 361 2.90 13.47 -20.59
N ILE A 362 2.94 13.42 -19.26
CA ILE A 362 1.79 13.79 -18.41
C ILE A 362 1.39 15.25 -18.65
N ASP A 363 2.36 16.17 -18.74
CA ASP A 363 2.10 17.58 -19.05
C ASP A 363 1.48 17.75 -20.43
N ASP A 364 2.02 17.06 -21.45
CA ASP A 364 1.46 17.05 -22.80
C ASP A 364 -0.01 16.58 -22.84
N LEU A 365 -0.36 15.56 -22.04
CA LEU A 365 -1.72 15.02 -21.91
C LEU A 365 -2.65 15.90 -21.05
N SER A 366 -2.10 16.79 -20.22
CA SER A 366 -2.89 17.78 -19.50
C SER A 366 -3.06 19.09 -20.29
N GLY A 367 -2.22 19.33 -21.30
CA GLY A 367 -2.16 20.58 -22.04
C GLY A 367 -1.46 21.73 -21.29
N GLU A 368 -1.04 21.50 -20.06
CA GLU A 368 -0.37 22.48 -19.19
C GLU A 368 0.70 21.81 -18.32
N ASN A 369 1.37 22.58 -17.45
CA ASN A 369 2.29 22.01 -16.47
C ASN A 369 1.50 21.64 -15.22
N LEU A 370 1.26 20.33 -15.03
CA LEU A 370 0.42 19.83 -13.93
C LEU A 370 1.05 20.17 -12.56
N ARG A 371 0.27 20.79 -11.66
CA ARG A 371 0.70 21.26 -10.34
C ARG A 371 -0.20 20.74 -9.23
N CYS A 372 -0.02 19.47 -8.90
CA CYS A 372 -0.78 18.74 -7.88
C CYS A 372 0.15 17.91 -6.99
N SER A 373 -0.38 17.32 -5.92
CA SER A 373 0.36 16.45 -5.01
C SER A 373 -0.37 15.13 -4.74
N GLY A 374 0.21 14.05 -5.28
CA GLY A 374 -0.24 12.69 -5.02
C GLY A 374 -1.43 12.23 -5.86
N TRP A 375 -1.70 10.93 -5.79
CA TRP A 375 -2.64 10.24 -6.68
C TRP A 375 -4.04 10.88 -6.72
N MET A 376 -4.64 11.17 -5.58
CA MET A 376 -6.04 11.62 -5.56
C MET A 376 -6.23 13.00 -6.19
N GLU A 377 -5.42 13.97 -5.79
CA GLU A 377 -5.47 15.34 -6.33
C GLU A 377 -5.08 15.36 -7.80
N CYS A 378 -3.93 14.74 -8.13
CA CYS A 378 -3.43 14.73 -9.50
C CYS A 378 -4.35 14.01 -10.48
N SER A 379 -4.96 12.89 -10.10
CA SER A 379 -5.89 12.21 -11.01
C SER A 379 -7.14 13.03 -11.28
N SER A 380 -7.63 13.79 -10.30
CA SER A 380 -8.77 14.69 -10.50
C SER A 380 -8.41 15.88 -11.40
N GLU A 381 -7.28 16.54 -11.14
CA GLU A 381 -6.82 17.65 -11.97
C GLU A 381 -6.54 17.20 -13.40
N LEU A 382 -5.84 16.07 -13.55
CA LEU A 382 -5.49 15.49 -14.83
C LEU A 382 -6.72 15.04 -15.60
N ALA A 383 -7.74 14.50 -14.94
CA ALA A 383 -9.02 14.18 -15.57
C ALA A 383 -9.72 15.44 -16.11
N GLY A 384 -9.75 16.51 -15.31
CA GLY A 384 -10.31 17.79 -15.74
C GLY A 384 -9.50 18.45 -16.85
N ALA A 385 -8.18 18.32 -16.85
CA ALA A 385 -7.30 18.90 -17.86
C ALA A 385 -7.39 18.14 -19.20
N TYR A 386 -7.37 16.81 -19.15
CA TYR A 386 -7.50 15.95 -20.33
C TYR A 386 -8.84 16.16 -21.04
N SER A 387 -9.95 16.31 -20.30
CA SER A 387 -11.27 16.58 -20.90
C SER A 387 -11.39 17.95 -21.59
N ARG A 388 -10.49 18.89 -21.29
CA ARG A 388 -10.43 20.21 -21.92
C ARG A 388 -9.55 20.26 -23.17
N LEU A 389 -8.80 19.19 -23.48
CA LEU A 389 -8.07 19.12 -24.74
C LEU A 389 -9.04 19.30 -25.91
N ARG A 390 -8.59 19.74 -27.07
CA ARG A 390 -9.41 19.85 -28.28
C ARG A 390 -8.81 19.00 -29.40
N GLU A 391 -9.53 18.88 -30.52
CA GLU A 391 -9.07 18.13 -31.70
C GLU A 391 -7.64 18.50 -32.11
N LYS A 392 -7.33 19.81 -32.16
CA LYS A 392 -5.97 20.29 -32.46
C LYS A 392 -4.90 19.76 -31.50
N ASP A 393 -5.26 19.53 -30.23
CA ASP A 393 -4.35 19.03 -29.21
C ASP A 393 -4.14 17.53 -29.42
N PHE A 394 -5.20 16.77 -29.71
CA PHE A 394 -5.11 15.35 -30.08
C PHE A 394 -4.31 15.15 -31.37
N LEU A 395 -4.47 15.99 -32.39
CA LEU A 395 -3.68 15.93 -33.63
C LEU A 395 -2.20 16.22 -33.36
N ARG A 396 -1.90 17.24 -32.55
CA ARG A 396 -0.53 17.55 -32.13
C ARG A 396 0.10 16.37 -31.38
N LEU A 397 -0.66 15.74 -30.48
CA LEU A 397 -0.20 14.56 -29.74
C LEU A 397 -0.04 13.34 -30.65
N ALA A 398 -0.93 13.16 -31.62
CA ALA A 398 -0.87 12.09 -32.62
C ALA A 398 0.42 12.16 -33.42
N ASP A 399 0.75 13.33 -33.95
CA ASP A 399 1.98 13.57 -34.70
C ASP A 399 3.23 13.36 -33.82
N LYS A 400 3.23 13.98 -32.63
CA LYS A 400 4.37 13.93 -31.70
C LYS A 400 4.70 12.52 -31.22
N TYR A 401 3.68 11.72 -30.93
CA TYR A 401 3.83 10.38 -30.36
C TYR A 401 3.57 9.25 -31.34
N ARG A 402 3.27 9.58 -32.61
CA ARG A 402 2.82 8.63 -33.64
C ARG A 402 1.63 7.79 -33.18
N ALA A 403 0.68 8.43 -32.48
CA ALA A 403 -0.50 7.76 -31.96
C ALA A 403 -1.58 7.65 -33.04
N GLN A 404 -2.12 6.44 -33.22
CA GLN A 404 -3.17 6.16 -34.21
C GLN A 404 -4.57 6.30 -33.63
N PHE A 405 -4.68 6.25 -32.30
CA PHE A 405 -5.97 6.21 -31.62
C PHE A 405 -6.03 7.16 -30.44
N ALA A 406 -7.21 7.72 -30.20
CA ALA A 406 -7.54 8.48 -29.01
C ALA A 406 -8.72 7.85 -28.27
N ILE A 407 -8.66 7.88 -26.95
CA ILE A 407 -9.74 7.43 -26.07
C ILE A 407 -10.24 8.63 -25.27
N THR A 408 -11.55 8.85 -25.26
CA THR A 408 -12.21 9.82 -24.37
C THR A 408 -13.37 9.16 -23.63
N THR A 409 -13.93 9.87 -22.65
CA THR A 409 -15.18 9.47 -22.02
C THR A 409 -16.38 10.17 -22.67
N HIS A 410 -17.49 9.46 -22.79
CA HIS A 410 -18.71 9.85 -23.51
C HIS A 410 -19.29 11.18 -23.02
N HIS A 411 -19.14 11.49 -21.74
CA HIS A 411 -19.69 12.69 -21.11
C HIS A 411 -18.75 13.89 -21.13
N ALA A 412 -17.47 13.67 -21.39
CA ALA A 412 -16.46 14.71 -21.26
C ALA A 412 -16.21 15.45 -22.57
N GLN A 413 -16.28 14.74 -23.71
CA GLN A 413 -15.76 15.31 -24.94
C GLN A 413 -16.25 14.60 -26.21
N HIS A 414 -16.80 15.38 -27.13
CA HIS A 414 -17.06 14.97 -28.51
C HIS A 414 -15.95 15.53 -29.42
N LEU A 415 -15.25 14.62 -30.11
CA LEU A 415 -14.25 14.94 -31.13
C LEU A 415 -14.83 14.62 -32.51
N ASP A 416 -14.58 15.46 -33.51
CA ASP A 416 -14.90 15.23 -34.92
C ASP A 416 -13.85 14.33 -35.60
N PHE A 417 -13.63 13.15 -34.99
CA PHE A 417 -12.80 12.10 -35.55
C PHE A 417 -13.66 10.85 -35.83
N PRO A 418 -13.26 9.98 -36.77
CA PRO A 418 -13.96 8.72 -37.02
C PRO A 418 -14.01 7.84 -35.76
N VAL A 419 -15.21 7.64 -35.24
CA VAL A 419 -15.45 6.73 -34.11
C VAL A 419 -15.31 5.29 -34.59
N ARG A 420 -14.41 4.52 -33.98
CA ARG A 420 -14.29 3.08 -34.23
C ARG A 420 -15.37 2.31 -33.51
N PHE A 421 -15.51 2.58 -32.21
CA PHE A 421 -16.59 2.03 -31.41
C PHE A 421 -16.77 2.77 -30.09
N ARG A 422 -17.90 2.46 -29.43
CA ARG A 422 -18.26 2.89 -28.08
C ARG A 422 -18.47 1.65 -27.21
N SER A 423 -18.10 1.72 -25.94
CA SER A 423 -18.41 0.69 -24.94
C SER A 423 -18.52 1.35 -23.56
N GLY A 424 -19.70 1.27 -22.94
CA GLY A 424 -20.00 1.99 -21.70
C GLY A 424 -19.70 3.49 -21.84
N ASP A 425 -18.94 4.02 -20.88
CA ASP A 425 -18.54 5.43 -20.86
C ASP A 425 -17.40 5.79 -21.82
N PHE A 426 -16.86 4.87 -22.61
CA PHE A 426 -15.64 5.10 -23.40
C PHE A 426 -15.89 5.13 -24.90
N VAL A 427 -15.16 5.99 -25.59
CA VAL A 427 -15.20 6.14 -27.06
C VAL A 427 -13.79 6.01 -27.62
N LEU A 428 -13.64 5.14 -28.61
CA LEU A 428 -12.39 5.01 -29.37
C LEU A 428 -12.50 5.77 -30.70
N TYR A 429 -11.56 6.68 -30.93
CA TYR A 429 -11.42 7.45 -32.16
C TYR A 429 -10.20 7.00 -32.95
N SER A 430 -10.31 7.00 -34.28
CA SER A 430 -9.14 6.93 -35.17
C SER A 430 -8.61 8.34 -35.40
N LEU A 431 -7.30 8.53 -35.24
CA LEU A 431 -6.65 9.79 -35.54
C LEU A 431 -6.13 9.75 -36.99
N PRO A 432 -6.22 10.86 -37.74
CA PRO A 432 -5.70 10.91 -39.10
C PRO A 432 -4.17 10.89 -39.10
N GLY A 433 -3.57 10.20 -40.07
CA GLY A 433 -2.16 10.41 -40.43
C GLY A 433 -1.19 9.24 -40.29
N HIS A 434 -1.59 8.05 -39.82
CA HIS A 434 -0.68 6.90 -39.67
C HIS A 434 -1.35 5.56 -39.90
#